data_AF-A0AAW0IQS6-F1
#
_entry.id   AF-A0AAW0IQS6-F1
#
_cell.length_a   1.000
_cell.length_b   1.000
_cell.length_c   1.000
_cell.angle_alpha   90.00
_cell.angle_beta   90.00
_cell.angle_gamma   90.00
#
_symmetry.space_group_name_H-M   'P 1'
#
loop_
_entity.id
_entity.type
_entity.pdbx_description
1 polymer ?
#
loop_
_entity_poly.entity_id
_entity_poly.type
_entity_poly.pdbx_seq_one_letter_code
_entity_poly.pdbx_strand_id
1 'polypeptide(L)' 'MEYDVVIVGAGPTGLSATIRLKQMRIEKGVDLSVCVVEKGAEVGMFLISWFPHPKIETV' A
#
# COMPACT_ATOMS: atom_id res chain seq x y z
N MET A 1 -6.40 2.22 18.43
CA MET A 1 -5.97 3.02 17.26
C MET A 1 -7.18 3.14 16.37
N GLU A 2 -7.53 4.35 15.94
CA GLU A 2 -8.70 4.62 15.10
C GLU A 2 -8.23 5.07 13.71
N TYR A 3 -8.88 4.55 12.67
CA TYR A 3 -8.61 4.90 11.28
C TYR A 3 -9.92 5.00 10.53
N ASP A 4 -10.03 5.98 9.62
CA ASP A 4 -11.22 6.13 8.76
C ASP A 4 -11.30 4.99 7.73
N VAL A 5 -10.13 4.54 7.26
CA VAL A 5 -10.01 3.43 6.29
C VAL A 5 -8.87 2.52 6.71
N VAL A 6 -9.14 1.21 6.72
CA VAL A 6 -8.13 0.16 6.87
C VAL A 6 -8.08 -0.65 5.58
N ILE A 7 -6.89 -0.74 4.98
CA ILE A 7 -6.62 -1.54 3.79
C ILE A 7 -5.82 -2.77 4.22
N VAL A 8 -6.33 -3.95 3.86
CA VAL A 8 -5.67 -5.23 4.13
C VAL A 8 -4.94 -5.69 2.87
N GLY A 9 -3.62 -5.80 2.97
CA GLY A 9 -2.70 -6.13 1.88
C GLY A 9 -2.02 -4.89 1.30
N ALA A 10 -0.69 -4.86 1.35
CA ALA A 10 0.17 -3.86 0.71
C ALA A 10 0.68 -4.31 -0.67
N GLY A 11 -0.18 -5.01 -1.41
CA GLY A 11 0.06 -5.35 -2.82
C GLY A 11 -0.15 -4.16 -3.76
N PRO A 12 -0.04 -4.35 -5.09
CA PRO A 12 -0.15 -3.25 -6.05
C PRO A 12 -1.52 -2.56 -5.95
N THR A 13 -2.59 -3.35 -5.76
CA THR A 13 -3.94 -2.83 -5.61
C THR A 13 -4.14 -2.05 -4.31
N GLY A 14 -3.68 -2.59 -3.18
CA GLY A 14 -3.83 -1.95 -1.86
C GLY A 14 -3.05 -0.65 -1.76
N LEU A 15 -1.81 -0.63 -2.27
CA LEU A 15 -1.01 0.59 -2.35
C LEU A 15 -1.59 1.59 -3.35
N SER A 16 -2.06 1.14 -4.51
CA SER A 16 -2.71 2.04 -5.48
C SER A 16 -3.95 2.72 -4.90
N ALA A 17 -4.79 1.97 -4.18
CA ALA A 17 -5.96 2.51 -3.48
C ALA A 17 -5.55 3.53 -2.40
N THR A 18 -4.53 3.20 -1.60
CA THR A 18 -4.01 4.10 -0.56
C THR A 18 -3.48 5.40 -1.14
N ILE A 19 -2.66 5.31 -2.19
CA ILE A 19 -2.10 6.48 -2.89
C ILE A 19 -3.24 7.36 -3.42
N ARG A 20 -4.23 6.77 -4.08
CA ARG A 20 -5.35 7.53 -4.63
C ARG A 20 -6.19 8.18 -3.53
N LEU A 21 -6.44 7.49 -2.41
CA LEU A 21 -7.13 8.06 -1.24
C LEU A 21 -6.37 9.25 -0.66
N LYS A 22 -5.04 9.16 -0.54
CA LYS A 22 -4.20 10.26 -0.04
C LYS A 22 -4.14 11.44 -1.00
N GLN A 23 -4.15 11.21 -2.31
CA GLN A 23 -4.28 12.28 -3.31
C GLN A 23 -5.63 12.99 -3.19
N MET A 24 -6.74 12.22 -3.16
CA MET A 24 -8.09 12.79 -3.02
C MET A 24 -8.30 13.54 -1.71
N ARG A 25 -7.67 13.07 -0.61
CA ARG A 25 -7.63 13.76 0.67
C ARG A 25 -7.12 15.20 0.51
N ILE A 26 -6.00 15.37 -0.19
CA ILE A 26 -5.39 16.68 -0.47
C ILE A 26 -6.29 17.50 -1.40
N GLU A 27 -6.75 16.91 -2.51
CA GLU A 27 -7.61 17.58 -3.50
C GLU A 27 -8.90 18.14 -2.87
N LYS A 28 -9.51 17.41 -1.94
CA LYS A 28 -10.80 17.76 -1.32
C LYS A 28 -10.66 18.49 0.02
N GLY A 29 -9.44 18.66 0.54
CA GLY A 29 -9.20 19.29 1.84
C GLY A 29 -9.83 18.54 3.02
N VAL A 30 -10.01 17.21 2.91
CA VAL A 30 -10.60 16.37 3.96
C VAL A 30 -9.47 15.80 4.82
N ASP A 31 -9.66 15.67 6.13
CA ASP A 31 -8.74 14.88 6.96
C ASP A 31 -9.14 13.41 6.89
N LEU A 32 -8.27 12.57 6.32
CA LEU A 32 -8.50 11.13 6.14
C LEU A 32 -7.30 10.31 6.63
N SER A 33 -7.49 9.59 7.71
CA SER A 33 -6.53 8.63 8.26
C SER A 33 -6.71 7.27 7.58
N VAL A 34 -5.61 6.70 7.09
CA VAL A 34 -5.61 5.43 6.37
C VAL A 34 -4.52 4.55 6.96
N CYS A 35 -4.87 3.32 7.34
CA CYS A 35 -3.95 2.29 7.75
C CYS A 35 -3.83 1.24 6.65
N VAL A 36 -2.61 0.79 6.36
CA VAL A 36 -2.37 -0.37 5.51
C VAL A 36 -1.74 -1.44 6.38
N VAL A 37 -2.32 -2.64 6.37
CA VAL A 37 -1.81 -3.79 7.11
C VAL A 37 -1.37 -4.84 6.11
N GLU A 38 -0.15 -5.34 6.26
CA GLU A 38 0.42 -6.41 5.44
C GLU A 38 0.89 -7.53 6.37
N LYS A 39 0.73 -8.78 5.94
CA LYS A 39 1.17 -9.95 6.71
C LYS A 39 2.69 -10.10 6.67
N GLY A 40 3.31 -9.73 5.54
CA GLY A 40 4.75 -9.79 5.36
C GLY A 40 5.50 -8.96 6.40
N ALA A 41 6.73 -9.40 6.74
CA ALA A 41 7.63 -8.60 7.59
C ALA A 41 7.95 -7.24 6.97
N GLU A 42 7.86 -7.15 5.63
CA GLU A 42 8.09 -5.95 4.84
C GLU A 42 7.03 -5.84 3.74
N VAL A 43 6.76 -4.60 3.31
CA VAL A 43 5.93 -4.34 2.14
C VAL A 43 6.62 -4.96 0.92
N GLY A 44 5.91 -5.83 0.21
CA GLY A 44 6.44 -6.47 -0.99
C GLY A 44 6.97 -7.89 -0.80
N MET A 45 7.06 -8.40 0.43
CA MET A 45 7.54 -9.76 0.72
C MET A 45 6.80 -10.86 -0.09
N PHE A 46 5.49 -10.69 -0.30
CA PHE A 46 4.67 -11.63 -1.07
C PHE A 46 4.41 -11.18 -2.52
N LEU A 47 5.12 -10.15 -3.02
CA LEU A 47 5.03 -9.73 -4.41
C LEU A 47 5.93 -10.60 -5.27
N ILE A 48 5.32 -11.34 -6.19
CA ILE A 48 6.02 -12.12 -7.21
C ILE A 48 5.75 -11.46 -8.56
N SER A 49 6.83 -11.14 -9.27
CA SER A 49 6.77 -10.64 -10.65
C SER A 49 7.51 -11.60 -11.56
N TRP A 50 6.94 -11.88 -12.74
CA TRP A 50 7.55 -12.74 -13.75
C TRP A 50 8.73 -12.08 -14.48
N PHE A 51 8.87 -10.75 -14.36
CA PHE A 51 9.92 -10.03 -15.08
C PHE A 51 11.27 -10.16 -14.36
N PRO A 52 12.32 -10.71 -15.02
CA PRO A 52 13.63 -10.83 -14.41
C PRO A 52 14.25 -9.43 -14.31
N HIS A 53 14.17 -8.82 -13.13
CA HIS A 53 14.92 -7.60 -12.85
C HIS A 53 16.27 -7.96 -12.21
N PRO A 54 17.41 -7.51 -12.78
CA PRO A 54 18.76 -7.85 -12.29
C PRO A 54 19.13 -7.21 -10.93
N LYS A 55 18.16 -6.61 -10.21
CA LYS A 55 18.38 -5.87 -8.94
C LYS A 55 17.31 -6.10 -7.88
N ILE A 56 16.37 -7.04 -8.08
CA ILE A 56 15.42 -7.40 -7.03
C ILE A 56 16.01 -8.62 -6.32
N GLU A 57 16.86 -8.36 -5.32
CA GLU A 57 17.08 -9.33 -4.26
C GLU A 57 15.77 -9.42 -3.49
N THR A 58 15.00 -10.47 -3.73
CA THR A 58 13.96 -10.87 -2.78
C THR A 58 14.68 -11.13 -1.45
N VAL A 59 14.41 -10.27 -0.47
CA VAL A 59 14.79 -10.47 0.93
C VAL A 59 14.45 -11.87 1.43
#